data_AF-A0A2T5JU77-F1
#
_entry.id   AF-A0A2T5JU77-F1
#
_cell.length_a   1.000
_cell.length_b   1.000
_cell.length_c   1.000
_cell.angle_alpha   90.00
_cell.angle_beta   90.00
_cell.angle_gamma   90.00
#
_symmetry.space_group_name_H-M   'P 1'
#
loop_
_entity.id
_entity.type
_entity.pdbx_description
1 polymer ?
#
loop_
_entity_poly.entity_id
_entity_poly.type
_entity_poly.pdbx_seq_one_letter_code
_entity_poly.pdbx_strand_id
1 'polypeptide(L)'
;MPAVDKHDAELFRFLSQFMWVQGEPLPLIYEIGHEVYASQGVDLPALNRLETAGLLCLDSAGYVKKWFGKHTRLFYFGKPTKIQFPQDANNRLDLGHAILTEKGKTLAGLSNATRNQRFYEYTIETWFHRGLVTSSILAPGRSN
;
A
#
# COMPACT_ATOMS: atom_id res chain seq x y z
N MET A 1 -9.61 -3.11 -22.74
CA MET A 1 -8.80 -3.95 -21.82
C MET A 1 -9.36 -5.36 -21.87
N PRO A 2 -8.54 -6.43 -21.88
CA PRO A 2 -9.09 -7.77 -21.68
C PRO A 2 -9.84 -7.80 -20.35
N ALA A 3 -11.02 -8.44 -20.34
CA ALA A 3 -11.84 -8.51 -19.15
C ALA A 3 -11.06 -9.21 -18.03
N VAL A 4 -10.89 -8.53 -16.90
CA VAL A 4 -10.43 -9.18 -15.67
C VAL A 4 -11.54 -10.12 -15.23
N ASP A 5 -11.19 -11.36 -14.88
CA ASP A 5 -12.17 -12.31 -14.36
C ASP A 5 -12.88 -11.72 -13.13
N LYS A 6 -14.18 -12.01 -12.96
CA LYS A 6 -14.98 -11.40 -11.88
C LYS A 6 -14.42 -11.72 -10.50
N HIS A 7 -13.90 -12.93 -10.31
CA HIS A 7 -13.32 -13.34 -9.04
C HIS A 7 -11.99 -12.62 -8.79
N ASP A 8 -11.16 -12.46 -9.83
CA ASP A 8 -9.91 -11.70 -9.72
C ASP A 8 -10.17 -10.21 -9.42
N ALA A 9 -11.21 -9.63 -10.03
CA ALA A 9 -11.62 -8.26 -9.77
C ALA A 9 -12.12 -8.06 -8.32
N GLU A 10 -12.90 -9.01 -7.80
CA GLU A 10 -13.36 -8.99 -6.41
C GLU A 10 -12.19 -9.15 -5.43
N LEU A 11 -11.27 -10.08 -5.69
CA LEU A 11 -10.07 -10.25 -4.88
C LEU A 11 -9.17 -9.01 -4.90
N PHE A 12 -9.02 -8.39 -6.08
CA PHE A 12 -8.26 -7.14 -6.22
C PHE A 12 -8.92 -5.97 -5.48
N ARG A 13 -10.26 -5.93 -5.39
CA ARG A 13 -10.98 -4.95 -4.57
C ARG A 13 -10.64 -5.12 -3.08
N PHE A 14 -10.50 -6.35 -2.58
CA PHE A 14 -10.01 -6.60 -1.22
C PHE A 14 -8.55 -6.18 -1.04
N LEU A 15 -7.67 -6.50 -2.00
CA LEU A 15 -6.27 -6.05 -1.98
C LEU A 15 -6.15 -4.52 -1.93
N SER A 16 -7.04 -3.81 -2.62
CA SER A 16 -7.03 -2.34 -2.74
C SER A 16 -7.17 -1.62 -1.39
N GLN A 17 -7.65 -2.29 -0.35
CA GLN A 17 -7.67 -1.76 1.03
C GLN A 17 -6.27 -1.56 1.62
N PHE A 18 -5.28 -2.29 1.09
CA PHE A 18 -3.89 -2.34 1.57
C PHE A 18 -2.96 -1.41 0.77
N MET A 19 -3.54 -0.48 0.01
CA MET A 19 -2.79 0.43 -0.84
C MET A 19 -2.67 1.81 -0.22
N TRP A 20 -1.43 2.29 -0.14
CA TRP A 20 -1.12 3.70 0.01
C TRP A 20 -0.87 4.32 -1.36
N VAL A 21 -0.90 5.65 -1.46
CA VAL A 21 -0.71 6.34 -2.73
C VAL A 21 0.44 7.35 -2.61
N GLN A 22 1.32 7.34 -3.61
CA GLN A 22 2.34 8.38 -3.82
C GLN A 22 2.54 8.58 -5.32
N GLY A 23 1.64 9.34 -5.94
CA GLY A 23 1.50 9.43 -7.40
C GLY A 23 0.82 8.19 -7.98
N GLU A 24 1.34 7.01 -7.65
CA GLU A 24 0.79 5.71 -8.02
C GLU A 24 0.32 4.92 -6.78
N PRO A 25 -0.61 3.96 -6.95
CA PRO A 25 -0.99 3.02 -5.90
C PRO A 25 0.16 2.06 -5.53
N LEU A 26 0.39 1.94 -4.23
CA LEU A 26 1.45 1.16 -3.60
C LEU A 26 0.82 0.17 -2.61
N PRO A 27 0.62 -1.11 -2.97
CA PRO A 27 0.24 -2.12 -2.00
C PRO A 27 1.40 -2.29 -1.01
N LEU A 28 1.11 -2.19 0.30
CA LEU A 28 2.11 -2.45 1.34
C LEU A 28 1.78 -3.80 1.98
N ILE A 29 2.43 -4.85 1.48
CA ILE A 29 2.22 -6.25 1.91
C ILE A 29 3.50 -6.74 2.58
N TYR A 30 3.68 -6.46 3.87
CA TYR A 30 4.94 -6.74 4.58
C TYR A 30 5.08 -8.21 4.97
N GLU A 31 4.05 -8.78 5.58
CA GLU A 31 4.04 -10.19 6.01
C GLU A 31 2.77 -10.85 5.46
N ILE A 32 2.88 -11.62 4.38
CA ILE A 32 1.73 -12.17 3.63
C ILE A 32 0.76 -12.99 4.51
N GLY A 33 1.26 -13.63 5.57
CA GLY A 33 0.45 -14.40 6.51
C GLY A 33 -0.14 -13.60 7.68
N HIS A 34 0.17 -12.30 7.79
CA HIS A 34 -0.29 -11.50 8.92
C HIS A 34 -1.82 -11.33 8.90
N GLU A 35 -2.43 -11.36 10.08
CA GLU A 35 -3.89 -11.36 10.24
C GLU A 35 -4.59 -10.14 9.63
N VAL A 36 -3.86 -9.01 9.52
CA VAL A 36 -4.34 -7.77 8.90
C VAL A 36 -4.74 -7.98 7.43
N TYR A 37 -4.08 -8.92 6.74
CA TYR A 37 -4.36 -9.29 5.35
C TYR A 37 -5.24 -10.54 5.27
N ALA A 38 -4.85 -11.60 5.99
CA ALA A 38 -5.48 -12.91 5.91
C ALA A 38 -6.96 -12.86 6.34
N SER A 39 -7.31 -12.04 7.34
CA SER A 39 -8.71 -11.85 7.76
C SER A 39 -9.61 -11.21 6.70
N GLN A 40 -9.04 -10.61 5.66
CA GLN A 40 -9.75 -10.05 4.51
C GLN A 40 -9.67 -10.95 3.26
N GLY A 41 -9.16 -12.18 3.40
CA GLY A 41 -8.97 -13.11 2.29
C GLY A 41 -7.81 -12.76 1.36
N VAL A 42 -6.86 -11.94 1.82
CA VAL A 42 -5.62 -11.63 1.07
C VAL A 42 -4.47 -12.39 1.71
N ASP A 43 -4.31 -13.63 1.28
CA ASP A 43 -3.25 -14.55 1.68
C ASP A 43 -2.33 -14.90 0.47
N LEU A 44 -1.37 -15.82 0.67
CA LEU A 44 -0.44 -16.19 -0.40
C LEU A 44 -1.15 -16.81 -1.63
N PRO A 45 -2.09 -17.76 -1.50
CA PRO A 45 -2.90 -18.24 -2.63
C PRO A 45 -3.60 -17.13 -3.40
N ALA A 46 -4.23 -16.18 -2.70
CA ALA A 46 -4.87 -15.02 -3.32
C ALA A 46 -3.87 -14.17 -4.10
N LEU A 47 -2.72 -13.84 -3.50
CA LEU A 47 -1.70 -13.02 -4.15
C LEU A 47 -1.10 -13.71 -5.38
N ASN A 48 -0.82 -15.01 -5.31
CA ASN A 48 -0.34 -15.80 -6.45
C ASN A 48 -1.35 -15.81 -7.61
N ARG A 49 -2.65 -15.82 -7.28
CA ARG A 49 -3.71 -15.74 -8.30
C ARG A 49 -3.72 -14.37 -8.98
N LEU A 50 -3.62 -13.28 -8.22
CA LEU A 50 -3.53 -11.93 -8.77
C LEU A 50 -2.25 -11.73 -9.61
N GLU A 51 -1.14 -12.36 -9.22
CA GLU A 51 0.09 -12.40 -10.00
C GLU A 51 -0.11 -13.14 -11.33
N THR A 52 -0.72 -14.33 -11.30
CA THR A 52 -1.05 -15.11 -12.50
C THR A 52 -1.99 -14.33 -13.44
N ALA A 53 -2.91 -13.53 -12.89
CA ALA A 53 -3.79 -12.64 -13.66
C ALA A 53 -3.06 -11.40 -14.24
N GLY A 54 -1.78 -11.23 -13.92
CA GLY A 54 -0.92 -10.12 -14.34
C GLY A 54 -1.29 -8.79 -13.69
N LEU A 55 -1.87 -8.79 -12.49
CA LEU A 55 -2.30 -7.58 -11.77
C LEU A 55 -1.23 -7.07 -10.79
N LEU A 56 -0.37 -7.95 -10.30
CA LEU A 56 0.76 -7.61 -9.45
C LEU A 56 1.94 -8.54 -9.75
N CYS A 57 3.11 -8.21 -9.23
CA CYS A 57 4.25 -9.12 -9.14
C CYS A 57 4.60 -9.33 -7.66
N LEU A 58 5.01 -10.54 -7.33
CA LEU A 58 5.53 -10.91 -6.02
C LEU A 58 7.05 -11.07 -6.08
N ASP A 59 7.71 -10.65 -5.02
CA ASP A 59 9.13 -10.93 -4.82
C ASP A 59 9.40 -11.27 -3.35
N SER A 60 9.96 -12.46 -3.12
CA SER A 60 10.37 -12.92 -1.80
C SER A 60 11.42 -12.01 -1.13
N ALA A 61 12.25 -11.31 -1.91
CA ALA A 61 13.20 -10.34 -1.39
C ALA A 61 12.53 -8.99 -1.03
N GLY A 62 11.31 -8.76 -1.51
CA GLY A 62 10.56 -7.53 -1.31
C GLY A 62 10.99 -6.39 -2.22
N TYR A 63 10.14 -5.37 -2.28
CA TYR A 63 10.34 -4.17 -3.08
C TYR A 63 10.68 -2.97 -2.19
N VAL A 64 11.61 -2.15 -2.65
CA VAL A 64 12.04 -0.96 -1.92
C VAL A 64 12.04 0.24 -2.84
N LYS A 65 11.35 1.30 -2.41
CA LYS A 65 11.44 2.62 -3.05
C LYS A 65 12.60 3.40 -2.42
N LYS A 66 13.52 3.88 -3.25
CA LYS A 66 14.79 4.50 -2.83
C LYS A 66 14.79 6.01 -3.09
N TRP A 67 15.87 6.66 -2.65
CA TRP A 67 16.18 8.06 -2.94
C TRP A 67 15.25 9.07 -2.29
N PHE A 68 14.68 8.70 -1.14
CA PHE A 68 13.94 9.66 -0.33
C PHE A 68 14.89 10.64 0.35
N GLY A 69 14.52 11.93 0.34
CA GLY A 69 15.09 12.92 1.24
C GLY A 69 14.63 12.71 2.68
N LYS A 70 14.78 13.74 3.52
CA LYS A 70 14.34 13.69 4.92
C LYS A 70 12.85 13.44 5.11
N HIS A 71 12.02 13.88 4.17
CA HIS A 71 10.57 13.87 4.30
C HIS A 71 9.89 13.34 3.05
N THR A 72 8.75 12.68 3.24
CA THR A 72 7.79 12.40 2.17
C THR A 72 6.35 12.47 2.67
N ARG A 73 5.40 12.32 1.75
CA ARG A 73 3.97 12.22 2.04
C ARG A 73 3.39 11.06 1.25
N LEU A 74 2.71 10.17 1.95
CA LEU A 74 1.88 9.13 1.36
C LEU A 74 0.41 9.40 1.75
N PHE A 75 -0.51 8.96 0.91
CA PHE A 75 -1.94 9.16 1.11
C PHE A 75 -2.63 7.82 1.33
N TYR A 76 -3.46 7.73 2.36
CA TYR A 76 -4.32 6.58 2.60
C TYR A 76 -5.78 7.03 2.52
N PHE A 77 -6.51 6.56 1.51
CA PHE A 77 -7.90 6.99 1.26
C PHE A 77 -8.05 8.53 1.24
N GLY A 78 -7.15 9.19 0.49
CA GLY A 78 -7.12 10.66 0.35
C GLY A 78 -6.58 11.42 1.55
N LYS A 79 -6.32 10.76 2.69
CA LYS A 79 -5.76 11.41 3.89
C LYS A 79 -4.22 11.37 3.86
N PRO A 80 -3.54 12.53 3.90
CA PRO A 80 -2.09 12.55 3.85
C PRO A 80 -1.48 12.19 5.21
N THR A 81 -0.41 11.38 5.17
CA THR A 81 0.49 11.14 6.30
C THR A 81 1.89 11.60 5.91
N LYS A 82 2.44 12.52 6.69
CA LYS A 82 3.84 12.94 6.55
C LYS A 82 4.72 11.88 7.20
N ILE A 83 5.77 11.49 6.49
CA ILE A 83 6.80 10.56 6.98
C ILE A 83 8.11 11.32 7.03
N GLN A 84 8.80 11.24 8.17
CA GLN A 84 10.16 11.73 8.35
C GLN A 84 11.10 10.53 8.50
N PHE A 85 12.12 10.49 7.66
CA PHE A 85 13.16 9.48 7.68
C PHE A 85 14.31 9.85 8.63
N PRO A 86 15.11 8.88 9.09
CA PRO A 86 16.24 9.15 9.98
C PRO A 86 17.34 9.97 9.31
N GLN A 87 17.70 9.67 8.06
CA GLN A 87 18.78 10.38 7.35
C GLN A 87 18.25 11.58 6.54
N ASP A 88 19.13 12.48 6.13
CA ASP A 88 18.73 13.66 5.35
C ASP A 88 18.51 13.36 3.85
N ALA A 89 19.17 12.33 3.33
CA ALA A 89 19.07 11.89 1.94
C ALA A 89 19.30 10.37 1.82
N ASN A 90 19.09 9.84 0.62
CA ASN A 90 19.31 8.43 0.25
C ASN A 90 18.51 7.42 1.11
N ASN A 91 17.40 7.87 1.70
CA ASN A 91 16.52 7.02 2.47
C ASN A 91 15.75 6.04 1.57
N ARG A 92 15.22 5.00 2.21
CA ARG A 92 14.51 3.90 1.57
C ARG A 92 13.20 3.64 2.31
N LEU A 93 12.16 3.32 1.56
CA LEU A 93 10.88 2.86 2.08
C LEU A 93 10.64 1.44 1.58
N ASP A 94 10.47 0.51 2.51
CA ASP A 94 10.05 -0.85 2.20
C ASP A 94 8.57 -0.85 1.80
N LEU A 95 8.26 -1.53 0.70
CA LEU A 95 6.91 -1.72 0.17
C LEU A 95 6.38 -3.14 0.44
N GLY A 96 7.21 -4.02 1.00
CA GLY A 96 6.88 -5.43 1.21
C GLY A 96 6.98 -6.23 -0.07
N HIS A 97 6.19 -7.29 -0.20
CA HIS A 97 6.41 -8.36 -1.17
C HIS A 97 5.57 -8.25 -2.45
N ALA A 98 4.79 -7.18 -2.62
CA ALA A 98 3.93 -7.01 -3.79
C ALA A 98 4.12 -5.65 -4.45
N ILE A 99 4.10 -5.60 -5.77
CA ILE A 99 4.03 -4.36 -6.56
C ILE A 99 3.00 -4.52 -7.69
N LEU A 100 2.29 -3.45 -8.03
CA LEU A 100 1.30 -3.51 -9.11
C LEU A 100 1.95 -3.46 -10.50
N THR A 101 1.40 -4.22 -11.43
CA THR A 101 1.66 -4.03 -12.87
C THR A 101 0.89 -2.82 -13.38
N GLU A 102 1.15 -2.37 -14.62
CA GLU A 102 0.34 -1.30 -15.26
C GLU A 102 -1.16 -1.65 -15.32
N LYS A 103 -1.48 -2.93 -15.56
CA LYS A 103 -2.85 -3.44 -15.52
C LYS A 103 -3.45 -3.31 -14.12
N GLY A 104 -2.69 -3.68 -13.08
CA GLY A 104 -3.08 -3.52 -11.68
C GLY A 104 -3.29 -2.06 -11.28
N LYS A 105 -2.38 -1.16 -11.66
CA LYS A 105 -2.50 0.28 -11.40
C LYS A 105 -3.78 0.86 -12.01
N THR A 106 -4.09 0.48 -13.25
CA THR A 106 -5.31 0.90 -13.93
C THR A 106 -6.55 0.43 -13.18
N LEU A 107 -6.56 -0.84 -12.74
CA LEU A 107 -7.68 -1.41 -11.99
C LEU A 107 -7.83 -0.75 -10.60
N ALA A 108 -6.72 -0.46 -9.92
CA ALA A 108 -6.72 0.23 -8.62
C ALA A 108 -7.34 1.63 -8.70
N GLY A 109 -7.09 2.36 -9.80
CA GLY A 109 -7.72 3.66 -10.04
C GLY A 109 -9.25 3.63 -10.19
N LEU A 110 -9.83 2.45 -10.45
CA LEU A 110 -11.27 2.22 -10.58
C LEU A 110 -11.88 1.55 -9.33
N SER A 111 -11.06 1.19 -8.35
CA SER A 111 -11.46 0.39 -7.20
C SER A 111 -12.20 1.22 -6.16
N ASN A 112 -13.42 0.81 -5.82
CA ASN A 112 -14.19 1.37 -4.70
C ASN A 112 -13.89 0.59 -3.40
N ALA A 113 -12.61 0.53 -3.02
CA ALA A 113 -12.20 -0.09 -1.78
C ALA A 113 -12.78 0.65 -0.56
N THR A 114 -12.92 -0.04 0.56
CA THR A 114 -13.30 0.57 1.84
C THR A 114 -12.05 0.77 2.68
N ARG A 115 -11.98 1.90 3.40
CA ARG A 115 -10.87 2.21 4.29
C ARG A 115 -10.76 1.16 5.41
N ASN A 116 -9.58 0.58 5.59
CA ASN A 116 -9.30 -0.39 6.63
C ASN A 116 -8.49 0.29 7.76
N GLN A 117 -9.15 0.55 8.90
CA GLN A 117 -8.51 1.21 10.05
C GLN A 117 -7.39 0.37 10.65
N ARG A 118 -7.57 -0.95 10.78
CA ARG A 118 -6.57 -1.86 11.33
C ARG A 118 -5.30 -1.87 10.48
N PHE A 119 -5.47 -1.88 9.16
CA PHE A 119 -4.33 -1.79 8.24
C PHE A 119 -3.59 -0.44 8.31
N TYR A 120 -4.34 0.66 8.47
CA TYR A 120 -3.71 1.96 8.70
C TYR A 120 -2.81 1.93 9.94
N GLU A 121 -3.33 1.47 11.08
CA GLU A 121 -2.58 1.35 12.34
C GLU A 121 -1.36 0.43 12.19
N TYR A 122 -1.55 -0.76 11.62
CA TYR A 122 -0.47 -1.69 11.31
C TYR A 122 0.64 -1.07 10.46
N THR A 123 0.29 -0.26 9.45
CA THR A 123 1.28 0.44 8.62
C THR A 123 2.07 1.47 9.43
N ILE A 124 1.39 2.26 10.25
CA ILE A 124 2.02 3.29 11.09
C ILE A 124 2.97 2.65 12.10
N GLU A 125 2.55 1.56 12.75
CA GLU A 125 3.40 0.79 13.67
C GLU A 125 4.61 0.20 12.96
N THR A 126 4.41 -0.39 11.78
CA THR A 126 5.50 -0.94 10.96
C THR A 126 6.53 0.13 10.61
N TRP A 127 6.09 1.32 10.21
CA TRP A 127 6.96 2.46 9.93
C TRP A 127 7.69 2.95 11.17
N PHE A 128 6.99 3.05 12.31
CA PHE A 128 7.59 3.43 13.59
C PHE A 128 8.71 2.47 14.01
N HIS A 129 8.48 1.16 13.96
CA HIS A 129 9.49 0.15 14.28
C HIS A 129 10.71 0.18 13.35
N ARG A 130 10.56 0.74 12.15
CA ARG A 130 11.65 0.97 11.18
C ARG A 130 12.33 2.33 11.35
N GLY A 131 12.04 3.06 12.42
CA GLY A 131 12.65 4.34 12.76
C GLY A 131 12.08 5.52 11.97
N LEU A 132 10.90 5.37 11.36
CA LEU A 132 10.21 6.46 10.68
C LEU A 132 9.31 7.20 11.67
N VAL A 133 9.30 8.53 11.60
CA VAL A 133 8.37 9.35 12.39
C VAL A 133 7.21 9.77 11.49
N THR A 134 5.99 9.44 11.90
CA THR A 134 4.77 9.76 11.15
C THR A 134 3.99 10.88 11.82
N SER A 135 3.42 11.78 11.03
CA SER A 135 2.45 12.74 11.54
C SER A 135 1.29 12.93 10.57
N SER A 136 0.08 13.02 11.13
CA SER A 136 -1.09 13.44 10.38
C SER A 136 -1.00 14.94 10.08
N ILE A 137 -1.38 15.33 8.87
CA ILE A 137 -1.54 16.75 8.55
C ILE A 137 -2.98 17.11 8.90
N LEU A 138 -3.17 17.84 10.01
CA LEU A 138 -4.42 18.54 10.25
C LEU A 138 -4.54 19.64 9.20
N ALA A 139 -5.65 19.64 8.45
CA ALA A 139 -5.96 20.80 7.62
C ALA A 139 -5.99 22.03 8.55
N PRO A 140 -5.42 23.18 8.16
CA PRO A 140 -5.58 24.40 8.95
C PRO A 140 -7.08 24.59 9.17
N GLY A 141 -7.50 24.62 10.44
CA GLY A 141 -8.89 24.82 10.80
C GLY A 141 -9.38 26.06 10.06
N ARG A 142 -10.47 25.92 9.29
CA ARG A 142 -11.14 27.07 8.72
C ARG A 142 -11.59 27.92 9.91
N SER A 143 -10.88 29.00 10.19
CA SER A 143 -11.40 30.10 10.98
C SER A 143 -12.66 30.60 10.25
N ASN A 144 -13.81 30.36 10.86
CA ASN A 144 -15.08 31.00 10.48
C ASN A 144 -14.97 32.52 10.63
#